data_AF-Q26603-F1
#
_entry.id   AF-Q26603-F1
#
_cell.length_a   1.000
_cell.length_b   1.000
_cell.length_c   1.000
_cell.angle_alpha   90.00
_cell.angle_beta   90.00
_cell.angle_gamma   90.00
#
_symmetry.space_group_name_H-M   'P 1'
#
loop_
_entity.id
_entity.type
_entity.pdbx_description
1 polymer ?
#
loop_
_entity_poly.entity_id
_entity_poly.type
_entity_poly.pdbx_seq_one_letter_code
_entity_poly.pdbx_strand_id
1 'polypeptide(L)'
;NHHLNNNIEYSDDKENCLNESLEYNHQIKLNKQNQNSFRNRTAFTDYQLICLEREFSHIQYLSRIDRIHLAQNLNLTEKQVKIWFQNRRVRWRKRNLF
;
A
#
# COMPACT_ATOMS: atom_id res chain seq x y z
N ASN A 1 48.98 -7.95 -8.66
CA ASN A 1 48.25 -8.12 -7.39
C ASN A 1 47.73 -6.78 -6.91
N HIS A 2 46.48 -6.45 -7.25
CA HIS A 2 45.77 -5.34 -6.64
C HIS A 2 45.48 -5.72 -5.18
N HIS A 3 45.97 -4.95 -4.22
CA HIS A 3 45.43 -4.98 -2.86
C HIS A 3 45.19 -3.56 -2.38
N LEU A 4 43.98 -3.39 -1.86
CA LEU A 4 43.35 -2.18 -1.37
C LEU A 4 44.06 -1.64 -0.13
N ASN A 5 43.85 -0.35 0.18
CA ASN A 5 43.18 0.10 1.40
C ASN A 5 43.18 1.63 1.47
N ASN A 6 42.17 2.27 0.88
CA ASN A 6 41.78 3.63 1.23
C ASN A 6 40.87 3.53 2.47
N ASN A 7 41.47 3.61 3.65
CA ASN A 7 40.74 3.82 4.90
C ASN A 7 40.20 5.26 4.90
N ILE A 8 38.97 5.44 4.43
CA ILE A 8 38.19 6.64 4.76
C ILE A 8 37.54 6.34 6.11
N GLU A 9 38.13 6.92 7.14
CA GLU A 9 37.73 6.84 8.54
C GLU A 9 36.30 7.38 8.71
N TYR A 10 35.44 6.53 9.27
CA TYR A 10 34.03 6.77 9.51
C TYR A 10 33.87 7.73 10.69
N SER A 11 33.42 8.97 10.45
CA SER A 11 33.09 9.93 11.51
C SER A 11 31.67 9.72 12.03
N ASP A 12 31.57 9.55 13.35
CA ASP A 12 30.35 9.34 14.15
C ASP A 12 29.57 10.65 14.36
N ASP A 13 28.47 10.84 13.63
CA ASP A 13 27.49 11.91 13.89
C ASP A 13 26.04 11.36 13.84
N LYS A 14 25.78 10.17 14.39
CA LYS A 14 24.46 9.52 14.32
C LYS A 14 23.43 9.96 15.36
N GLU A 15 23.82 10.59 16.47
CA GLU A 15 22.86 10.88 17.56
C GLU A 15 21.90 12.04 17.28
N ASN A 16 22.21 12.95 16.36
CA ASN A 16 21.32 14.07 16.05
C ASN A 16 20.06 13.64 15.25
N CYS A 17 20.19 12.65 14.36
CA CYS A 17 19.11 12.21 13.47
C CYS A 17 17.97 11.47 14.20
N LEU A 18 18.29 10.76 15.28
CA LEU A 18 17.29 10.00 16.03
C LEU A 18 16.27 10.92 16.73
N ASN A 19 16.72 12.06 17.26
CA ASN A 19 15.87 13.00 17.98
C ASN A 19 14.82 13.65 17.07
N GLU A 20 15.21 14.06 15.86
CA GLU A 20 14.31 14.66 14.87
C GLU A 20 13.19 13.70 14.43
N SER A 21 13.50 12.40 14.32
CA SER A 21 12.51 11.37 14.01
C SER A 21 11.51 11.14 15.14
N LEU A 22 11.93 11.24 16.41
CA LEU A 22 11.04 11.08 17.57
C LEU A 22 10.02 12.21 17.67
N GLU A 23 10.44 13.46 17.42
CA GLU A 23 9.54 14.62 17.41
C GLU A 23 8.48 14.53 16.30
N TYR A 24 8.89 14.11 15.10
CA TYR A 24 7.96 13.90 13.98
C TYR A 24 6.88 12.86 14.32
N ASN A 25 7.27 11.73 14.92
CA ASN A 25 6.31 10.70 15.34
C ASN A 25 5.33 11.20 16.41
N HIS A 26 5.78 12.03 17.34
CA HIS A 26 4.92 12.64 18.35
C HIS A 26 3.87 13.57 17.71
N GLN A 27 4.29 14.40 16.75
CA GLN A 27 3.39 15.31 16.05
C GLN A 27 2.32 14.59 15.21
N ILE A 28 2.66 13.44 14.61
CA ILE A 28 1.69 12.58 13.89
C ILE A 28 0.61 12.01 14.83
N LYS A 29 0.95 11.73 16.09
CA LYS A 29 -0.01 11.16 17.06
C LYS A 29 -1.10 12.16 17.46
N LEU A 30 -0.76 13.45 17.56
CA LEU A 30 -1.70 14.53 17.89
C LEU A 30 -2.63 14.86 16.70
N ASN A 31 -2.11 14.87 15.47
CA ASN A 31 -2.90 15.14 14.27
C ASN A 31 -3.93 14.04 13.92
N LYS A 32 -3.84 12.85 14.54
CA LYS A 32 -4.81 11.76 14.34
C LYS A 32 -6.17 12.04 14.99
N GLN A 33 -6.25 12.86 16.04
CA GLN A 33 -7.50 13.09 16.76
C GLN A 33 -8.53 13.89 15.94
N ASN A 34 -8.06 14.80 15.06
CA ASN A 34 -8.94 15.67 14.27
C ASN A 34 -9.34 15.10 12.89
N GLN A 35 -8.88 13.89 12.53
CA GLN A 35 -9.23 13.25 11.26
C GLN A 35 -10.20 12.07 11.45
N ASN A 36 -11.04 12.13 12.49
CA ASN A 36 -12.14 11.21 12.73
C ASN A 36 -13.27 11.29 11.67
N SER A 37 -13.10 12.06 10.59
CA SER A 37 -13.80 11.81 9.33
C SER A 37 -13.25 10.53 8.68
N PHE A 38 -13.26 9.43 9.44
CA PHE A 38 -13.11 8.09 8.93
C PHE A 38 -14.20 7.91 7.90
N ARG A 39 -13.81 8.05 6.63
CA ARG A 39 -14.67 7.69 5.51
C ARG A 39 -15.21 6.31 5.81
N ASN A 40 -16.51 6.23 6.11
CA ASN A 40 -17.16 4.99 6.52
C ASN A 40 -16.70 3.88 5.57
N ARG A 41 -15.99 2.90 6.12
CA ARG A 41 -15.42 1.83 5.31
C ARG A 41 -16.60 1.04 4.74
N THR A 42 -16.72 1.01 3.42
CA THR A 42 -17.69 0.13 2.76
C THR A 42 -17.14 -1.29 2.75
N ALA A 43 -17.88 -2.23 3.31
CA ALA A 43 -17.60 -3.66 3.14
C ALA A 43 -18.13 -4.12 1.77
N PHE A 44 -17.39 -5.00 1.11
CA PHE A 44 -17.88 -5.70 -0.09
C PHE A 44 -18.65 -6.95 0.31
N THR A 45 -19.68 -7.31 -0.46
CA THR A 45 -20.42 -8.56 -0.26
C THR A 45 -19.56 -9.76 -0.68
N ASP A 46 -19.89 -10.96 -0.18
CA ASP A 46 -19.16 -12.18 -0.54
C ASP A 46 -19.18 -12.43 -2.06
N TYR A 47 -20.32 -12.18 -2.70
CA TYR A 47 -20.46 -12.26 -4.15
C TYR A 47 -19.47 -11.31 -4.87
N GLN A 48 -19.38 -10.05 -4.43
CA GLN A 48 -18.44 -9.09 -5.00
C GLN A 48 -16.99 -9.57 -4.83
N LEU A 49 -16.64 -10.11 -3.67
CA LEU A 49 -15.29 -10.63 -3.40
C LEU A 49 -14.95 -11.84 -4.28
N ILE A 50 -15.88 -12.79 -4.46
CA ILE A 50 -15.69 -13.96 -5.33
C ILE A 50 -15.43 -13.51 -6.77
N CYS A 51 -16.25 -12.59 -7.30
CA CYS A 51 -16.08 -12.09 -8.66
C CYS A 51 -14.76 -11.32 -8.83
N LEU A 52 -14.39 -10.47 -7.87
CA LEU A 52 -13.12 -9.73 -7.88
C LEU A 52 -11.92 -10.68 -7.86
N GLU A 53 -11.97 -11.74 -7.04
CA GLU A 53 -10.89 -12.73 -6.94
C GLU A 53 -10.80 -13.60 -8.19
N ARG A 54 -11.94 -14.00 -8.76
CA ARG A 54 -11.99 -14.72 -10.03
C ARG A 54 -11.32 -13.92 -11.14
N GLU A 55 -11.68 -12.63 -11.27
CA GLU A 55 -11.08 -11.75 -12.28
C GLU A 55 -9.57 -11.54 -12.02
N PHE A 56 -9.18 -11.32 -10.77
CA PHE A 56 -7.77 -11.16 -10.39
C PHE A 56 -6.91 -12.39 -10.72
N SER A 57 -7.49 -13.59 -10.63
CA SER A 57 -6.81 -14.84 -10.96
C SER A 57 -6.52 -14.96 -12.46
N HIS A 58 -7.37 -14.36 -13.30
CA HIS A 58 -7.14 -14.28 -14.74
C HIS A 58 -6.16 -13.14 -15.10
N ILE A 59 -6.34 -11.96 -14.50
CA ILE A 59 -5.58 -10.75 -14.84
C ILE A 59 -5.30 -9.94 -13.56
N GLN A 60 -4.03 -9.74 -13.19
CA GLN A 60 -3.68 -8.98 -11.96
C GLN A 60 -3.72 -7.44 -12.13
N TYR A 61 -3.82 -6.97 -13.37
CA TYR A 61 -3.85 -5.56 -13.76
C TYR A 61 -4.98 -5.27 -14.75
N LEU A 62 -6.04 -4.61 -14.29
CA LEU A 62 -7.14 -4.23 -15.17
C LEU A 62 -6.77 -3.09 -16.11
N SER A 63 -7.16 -3.22 -17.38
CA SER A 63 -7.20 -2.09 -18.30
C SER A 63 -8.29 -1.09 -17.89
N ARG A 64 -8.38 0.05 -18.59
CA ARG A 64 -9.44 1.02 -18.36
C ARG A 64 -10.83 0.42 -18.63
N ILE A 65 -10.97 -0.31 -19.74
CA ILE A 65 -12.25 -0.88 -20.18
C ILE A 65 -12.69 -2.00 -19.23
N ASP A 66 -11.79 -2.92 -18.88
CA ASP A 66 -12.10 -4.03 -17.97
C ASP A 66 -12.54 -3.51 -16.59
N ARG A 67 -11.91 -2.44 -16.10
CA ARG A 67 -12.31 -1.80 -14.85
C ARG A 67 -13.72 -1.21 -14.91
N ILE A 68 -14.09 -0.57 -16.01
CA ILE A 68 -15.44 -0.01 -16.19
C ILE A 68 -16.47 -1.15 -16.19
N HIS A 69 -16.24 -2.19 -17.00
CA HIS A 69 -17.14 -3.33 -17.09
C HIS A 69 -17.30 -4.06 -15.75
N LEU A 70 -16.19 -4.32 -15.04
CA LEU A 70 -16.23 -5.00 -13.74
C LEU A 70 -16.95 -4.16 -12.68
N ALA A 71 -16.73 -2.84 -12.69
CA ALA A 71 -17.40 -1.91 -11.77
C ALA A 71 -18.92 -1.92 -11.98
N GLN A 72 -19.38 -1.84 -13.24
CA GLN A 72 -20.79 -1.91 -13.59
C GLN A 72 -21.42 -3.25 -13.17
N ASN A 73 -20.76 -4.37 -13.49
CA ASN A 73 -21.26 -5.71 -13.18
C ASN A 73 -21.41 -5.96 -11.67
N LEU A 74 -20.59 -5.31 -10.83
CA LEU A 74 -20.59 -5.50 -9.38
C LEU A 74 -21.31 -4.40 -8.60
N ASN A 75 -21.92 -3.41 -9.28
CA ASN A 75 -22.47 -2.20 -8.66
C ASN A 75 -21.46 -1.51 -7.74
N LEU A 76 -20.22 -1.37 -8.21
CA LEU A 76 -19.13 -0.67 -7.53
C LEU A 76 -18.67 0.52 -8.37
N THR A 77 -17.97 1.45 -7.74
CA THR A 77 -17.26 2.51 -8.48
C THR A 77 -15.96 1.96 -9.07
N GLU A 78 -15.52 2.50 -10.21
CA GLU A 78 -14.19 2.19 -10.78
C GLU A 78 -13.07 2.38 -9.75
N LYS A 79 -13.20 3.40 -8.89
CA LYS A 79 -12.23 3.68 -7.83
C LYS A 79 -12.16 2.55 -6.80
N GLN A 80 -13.28 2.01 -6.37
CA GLN A 80 -13.33 0.87 -5.44
C GLN A 80 -12.66 -0.36 -6.05
N VAL A 81 -12.96 -0.68 -7.30
CA VAL A 81 -12.32 -1.78 -8.04
C VAL A 81 -10.81 -1.55 -8.16
N LYS A 82 -10.38 -0.35 -8.56
CA LYS A 82 -8.96 0.03 -8.65
C LYS A 82 -8.23 -0.17 -7.32
N ILE A 83 -8.80 0.33 -6.22
CA ILE A 83 -8.21 0.22 -4.88
C ILE A 83 -8.15 -1.24 -4.44
N TRP A 84 -9.21 -2.02 -4.68
CA TRP A 84 -9.20 -3.44 -4.32
C TRP A 84 -8.10 -4.19 -5.07
N PHE A 85 -7.93 -3.98 -6.38
CA PHE A 85 -6.85 -4.59 -7.16
C PHE A 85 -5.45 -4.19 -6.67
N GLN A 86 -5.25 -2.91 -6.32
CA GLN A 86 -3.99 -2.45 -5.73
C GLN A 86 -3.70 -3.17 -4.41
N ASN A 87 -4.67 -3.21 -3.50
CA ASN A 87 -4.54 -3.90 -2.21
C ASN A 87 -4.35 -5.41 -2.38
N ARG A 88 -5.05 -6.01 -3.35
CA ARG A 88 -4.95 -7.44 -3.67
C ARG A 88 -3.56 -7.80 -4.16
N ARG A 89 -2.93 -6.96 -5.01
CA ARG A 89 -1.52 -7.13 -5.43
C ARG A 89 -0.54 -6.96 -4.27
N VAL A 90 -0.78 -6.03 -3.35
CA VAL A 90 0.06 -5.89 -2.14
C VAL A 90 0.01 -7.18 -1.32
N ARG A 91 -1.19 -7.72 -1.07
CA ARG A 91 -1.35 -9.00 -0.35
C ARG A 91 -0.73 -10.18 -1.10
N TRP A 92 -0.93 -10.23 -2.42
CA TRP A 92 -0.34 -11.26 -3.28
C TRP A 92 1.19 -11.23 -3.20
N ARG A 93 1.82 -10.07 -3.40
CA ARG A 93 3.28 -9.91 -3.26
C ARG A 93 3.75 -10.32 -1.88
N LYS A 94 3.12 -9.81 -0.82
CA LYS A 94 3.48 -10.16 0.56
C LYS A 94 3.41 -11.68 0.82
N ARG A 95 2.47 -12.40 0.21
CA ARG A 95 2.36 -13.86 0.33
C ARG A 95 3.45 -14.62 -0.44
N ASN A 96 4.00 -14.06 -1.51
CA ASN A 96 5.07 -14.68 -2.30
C ASN A 96 6.48 -14.20 -1.91
N LEU A 97 6.60 -13.25 -0.98
CA LEU A 97 7.91 -12.77 -0.49
C LEU A 97 8.48 -13.66 0.64
N PHE A 98 7.69 -14.59 1.17
CA PHE A 98 8.07 -15.61 2.14
C PHE A 98 7.91 -16.99 1.50
#